data_AF-A0AAF0EQZ9-F1
#
_entry.id   AF-A0AAF0EQZ9-F1
#
_cell.length_a   1.000
_cell.length_b   1.000
_cell.length_c   1.000
_cell.angle_alpha   90.00
_cell.angle_beta   90.00
_cell.angle_gamma   90.00
#
_symmetry.space_group_name_H-M   'P 1'
#
loop_
_entity.id
_entity.type
_entity.pdbx_description
1 polymer ?
#
loop_
_entity_poly.entity_id
_entity_poly.type
_entity_poly.pdbx_seq_one_letter_code
_entity_poly.pdbx_strand_id
1 'polypeptide(L)'
;MTSGGAAQMAATLALLVKYNKTTLVLSVDPQTSIKQLKSAILGALVESQQPVDEQLGRPFADASEQDVQVFRGDATQPSPVYEALDNDATVTGLGLANLDSVYIGFRRPGADVPAQPVVYIPSFDDELEE
;
A
#
# COMPACT_ATOMS: atom_id res chain seq x y z
N MET A 1 45.92 0.81 -3.24
CA MET A 1 45.39 -0.26 -4.11
C MET A 1 44.45 -1.10 -3.24
N THR A 2 43.25 -0.58 -3.00
CA THR A 2 41.99 -1.01 -3.65
C THR A 2 41.64 -2.47 -3.36
N SER A 3 41.01 -2.72 -2.21
CA SER A 3 40.10 -3.85 -2.04
C SER A 3 38.70 -3.28 -1.95
N GLY A 4 37.89 -3.64 -2.96
CA GLY A 4 36.59 -3.05 -3.23
C GLY A 4 35.57 -3.40 -2.15
N GLY A 5 34.94 -2.36 -1.59
CA GLY A 5 33.63 -2.50 -0.99
C GLY A 5 32.63 -2.75 -2.11
N ALA A 6 32.33 -4.02 -2.38
CA ALA A 6 31.11 -4.36 -3.09
C ALA A 6 29.96 -3.89 -2.20
N ALA A 7 29.42 -2.70 -2.49
CA ALA A 7 28.10 -2.34 -2.00
C ALA A 7 27.17 -3.45 -2.46
N GLN A 8 26.75 -4.29 -1.53
CA GLN A 8 25.74 -5.30 -1.78
C GLN A 8 24.50 -4.53 -2.21
N MET A 9 24.21 -4.54 -3.51
CA MET A 9 22.99 -3.95 -4.06
C MET A 9 21.83 -4.65 -3.37
N ALA A 10 21.21 -3.99 -2.39
CA ALA A 10 20.00 -4.50 -1.79
C ALA A 10 18.98 -4.63 -2.93
N ALA A 11 18.58 -5.86 -3.25
CA ALA A 11 17.57 -6.09 -4.27
C ALA A 11 16.29 -5.40 -3.81
N THR A 12 15.73 -4.54 -4.66
CA THR A 12 14.42 -3.92 -4.42
C THR A 12 13.35 -5.00 -4.38
N LEU A 13 12.32 -4.78 -3.56
CA LEU A 13 11.15 -5.65 -3.48
C LEU A 13 10.00 -5.00 -4.26
N ALA A 14 9.22 -5.79 -4.99
CA ALA A 14 7.96 -5.33 -5.55
C ALA A 14 6.83 -5.66 -4.57
N LEU A 15 6.10 -4.66 -4.08
CA LEU A 15 4.90 -4.86 -3.25
C LEU A 15 3.64 -4.68 -4.09
N LEU A 16 2.62 -5.49 -3.80
CA LEU A 16 1.28 -5.35 -4.38
C LEU A 16 0.44 -4.46 -3.45
N VAL A 17 0.28 -3.20 -3.81
CA VAL A 17 -0.48 -2.22 -3.03
C VAL A 17 -1.94 -2.24 -3.49
N LYS A 18 -2.84 -2.68 -2.62
CA LYS A 18 -4.25 -2.93 -2.94
C LYS A 18 -5.17 -1.95 -2.21
N TYR A 19 -6.11 -1.40 -2.96
CA TYR A 19 -7.24 -0.62 -2.44
C TYR A 19 -8.36 -0.62 -3.47
N ASN A 20 -9.62 -0.61 -3.02
CA ASN A 20 -10.80 -0.69 -3.87
C ASN A 20 -10.64 -1.84 -4.91
N LYS A 21 -10.78 -1.55 -6.21
CA LYS A 21 -10.53 -2.48 -7.33
C LYS A 21 -9.11 -2.35 -7.90
N THR A 22 -8.25 -1.53 -7.31
CA THR A 22 -6.92 -1.20 -7.82
C THR A 22 -5.85 -2.06 -7.14
N THR A 23 -4.92 -2.57 -7.94
CA THR A 23 -3.63 -3.12 -7.47
C THR A 23 -2.50 -2.38 -8.17
N LEU A 24 -1.68 -1.67 -7.40
CA LEU A 24 -0.43 -1.08 -7.88
C LEU A 24 0.74 -2.01 -7.56
N VAL A 25 1.71 -2.07 -8.46
CA VAL A 25 2.99 -2.74 -8.21
C VAL A 25 4.02 -1.66 -7.90
N LEU A 26 4.52 -1.65 -6.67
CA LEU A 26 5.47 -0.63 -6.20
C LEU A 26 6.82 -1.27 -5.87
N SER A 27 7.88 -0.82 -6.55
CA SER A 27 9.26 -1.19 -6.21
C SER A 27 9.74 -0.38 -5.01
N VAL A 28 10.20 -1.05 -3.96
CA VAL A 28 10.59 -0.44 -2.68
C VAL A 28 11.94 -0.95 -2.21
N ASP A 29 12.71 -0.10 -1.55
CA ASP A 29 13.92 -0.53 -0.84
C ASP A 29 13.50 -1.32 0.43
N PRO A 30 14.07 -2.50 0.71
CA PRO A 30 13.76 -3.30 1.89
C PRO A 30 13.89 -2.57 3.25
N GLN A 31 14.70 -1.51 3.32
CA GLN A 31 14.93 -0.67 4.51
C GLN A 31 14.02 0.56 4.57
N THR A 32 13.16 0.78 3.56
CA THR A 32 12.13 1.83 3.58
C THR A 32 11.24 1.65 4.80
N SER A 33 11.01 2.72 5.57
CA SER A 33 10.04 2.69 6.66
C SER A 33 8.61 2.74 6.13
N ILE A 34 7.63 2.28 6.90
CA ILE A 34 6.22 2.37 6.49
C ILE A 34 5.77 3.82 6.29
N LYS A 35 6.31 4.77 7.06
CA LYS A 35 6.07 6.19 6.82
C LYS A 35 6.52 6.63 5.42
N GLN A 36 7.74 6.29 5.02
CA GLN A 36 8.27 6.59 3.69
C GLN A 36 7.49 5.85 2.59
N LEU A 37 7.06 4.61 2.87
CA LEU A 37 6.22 3.83 1.98
C LEU A 37 4.88 4.52 1.70
N LYS A 38 4.24 5.15 2.70
CA LYS A 38 3.00 5.91 2.51
C LYS A 38 3.20 7.07 1.53
N SER A 39 4.29 7.82 1.65
CA SER A 39 4.62 8.90 0.71
C SER A 39 4.86 8.36 -0.70
N ALA A 40 5.57 7.24 -0.83
CA ALA A 40 5.82 6.57 -2.11
C ALA A 40 4.52 6.07 -2.77
N ILE A 41 3.58 5.52 -1.98
CA ILE A 41 2.27 5.09 -2.45
C ILE A 41 1.47 6.28 -2.97
N LEU A 42 1.40 7.38 -2.21
CA LEU A 42 0.71 8.60 -2.66
C LEU A 42 1.30 9.15 -3.95
N GLY A 43 2.64 9.20 -4.04
CA GLY A 43 3.33 9.58 -5.28
C GLY A 43 2.93 8.70 -6.46
N ALA A 44 2.96 7.38 -6.29
CA ALA A 44 2.58 6.43 -7.33
C ALA A 44 1.10 6.56 -7.75
N LEU A 45 0.20 6.83 -6.81
CA LEU A 45 -1.23 7.06 -7.10
C LEU A 45 -1.45 8.32 -7.95
N VAL A 46 -0.71 9.40 -7.65
CA VAL A 46 -0.76 10.65 -8.42
C VAL A 46 -0.15 10.46 -9.81
N GLU A 47 1.02 9.83 -9.90
CA GLU A 47 1.72 9.57 -11.16
C GLU A 47 0.93 8.67 -12.11
N SER A 48 0.24 7.67 -11.55
CA SER A 48 -0.63 6.77 -12.31
C SER A 48 -2.03 7.32 -12.59
N GLN A 49 -2.29 8.60 -12.23
CA GLN A 49 -3.55 9.30 -12.48
C GLN A 49 -4.78 8.52 -11.97
N GLN A 50 -4.65 7.88 -10.81
CA GLN A 50 -5.76 7.13 -10.23
C GLN A 50 -6.96 8.04 -9.96
N PRO A 51 -8.19 7.54 -10.16
CA PRO A 51 -9.39 8.29 -9.83
C PRO A 51 -9.44 8.57 -8.32
N VAL A 52 -10.17 9.63 -7.96
CA VAL A 52 -10.42 9.96 -6.55
C VAL A 52 -11.03 8.75 -5.85
N ASP A 53 -10.41 8.34 -4.74
CA ASP A 53 -10.98 7.30 -3.89
C ASP A 53 -12.17 7.87 -3.11
N GLU A 54 -13.28 7.11 -3.07
CA GLU A 54 -14.50 7.52 -2.40
C GLU A 54 -14.34 7.69 -0.89
N GLN A 55 -13.46 6.90 -0.25
CA GLN A 55 -13.18 7.06 1.18
C GLN A 55 -12.39 8.35 1.42
N LEU A 56 -11.39 8.64 0.60
CA LEU A 56 -10.59 9.86 0.73
C LEU A 56 -11.40 11.13 0.42
N GLY A 57 -12.28 11.07 -0.59
CA GLY A 57 -13.16 12.16 -0.99
C GLY A 57 -12.46 13.39 -1.57
N ARG A 58 -11.17 13.29 -1.89
CA ARG A 58 -10.35 14.34 -2.51
C ARG A 58 -9.23 13.73 -3.37
N PRO A 59 -8.62 14.50 -4.30
CA PRO A 59 -7.48 14.03 -5.08
C PRO A 59 -6.31 13.55 -4.21
N PHE A 60 -5.59 12.51 -4.65
CA PHE A 60 -4.40 12.01 -3.95
C PHE A 60 -3.28 13.06 -3.84
N ALA A 61 -3.24 14.02 -4.77
CA ALA A 61 -2.30 15.13 -4.73
C ALA A 61 -2.51 16.06 -3.51
N ASP A 62 -3.72 16.06 -2.94
CA ASP A 62 -4.08 16.85 -1.76
C ASP A 62 -3.99 16.02 -0.46
N ALA A 63 -3.58 14.75 -0.55
CA ALA A 63 -3.44 13.87 0.60
C ALA A 63 -2.00 13.88 1.15
N SER A 64 -1.89 13.55 2.43
CA SER A 64 -0.64 13.42 3.16
C SER A 64 -0.48 12.02 3.75
N GLU A 65 0.70 11.71 4.25
CA GLU A 65 0.98 10.45 4.95
C GLU A 65 0.04 10.18 6.13
N GLN A 66 -0.54 11.21 6.74
CA GLN A 66 -1.48 11.07 7.85
C GLN A 66 -2.85 10.57 7.39
N ASP A 67 -3.18 10.77 6.11
CA ASP A 67 -4.44 10.35 5.52
C ASP A 67 -4.41 8.89 5.04
N VAL A 68 -3.27 8.22 5.18
CA VAL A 68 -3.03 6.87 4.67
C VAL A 68 -2.58 5.98 5.82
N GLN A 69 -3.16 4.78 5.90
CA GLN A 69 -2.66 3.70 6.75
C GLN A 69 -2.39 2.47 5.89
N VAL A 70 -1.24 1.83 6.14
CA VAL A 70 -0.87 0.57 5.50
C VAL A 70 -1.23 -0.57 6.42
N PHE A 71 -1.82 -1.61 5.86
CA PHE A 71 -2.27 -2.79 6.57
C PHE A 71 -1.70 -4.06 5.95
N ARG A 72 -1.48 -5.07 6.80
CA ARG A 72 -1.34 -6.46 6.40
C ARG A 72 -2.68 -7.16 6.56
N GLY A 73 -2.98 -8.11 5.69
CA GLY A 73 -4.18 -8.94 5.80
C GLY A 73 -4.33 -9.87 4.61
N ASP A 74 -5.53 -10.41 4.46
CA ASP A 74 -5.90 -11.25 3.33
C ASP A 74 -7.33 -10.91 2.91
N ALA A 75 -7.46 -10.15 1.82
CA ALA A 75 -8.77 -9.77 1.30
C ALA A 75 -9.57 -10.96 0.74
N THR A 76 -8.94 -12.12 0.51
CA THR A 76 -9.62 -13.31 -0.05
C THR A 76 -10.52 -14.00 0.96
N GLN A 77 -10.40 -13.64 2.24
CA GLN A 77 -11.24 -14.18 3.31
C GLN A 77 -12.64 -13.56 3.27
N PRO A 78 -13.71 -14.30 3.60
CA PRO A 78 -15.07 -13.77 3.70
C PRO A 78 -15.24 -12.64 4.73
N SER A 79 -14.34 -12.60 5.72
CA SER A 79 -14.29 -11.57 6.75
C SER A 79 -12.82 -11.21 6.96
N PRO A 80 -12.25 -10.37 6.10
CA PRO A 80 -10.83 -10.06 6.14
C PRO A 80 -10.49 -9.29 7.41
N VAL A 81 -9.45 -9.74 8.09
CA VAL A 81 -8.87 -9.03 9.23
C VAL A 81 -7.63 -8.30 8.75
N TYR A 82 -7.60 -6.99 8.99
CA TYR A 82 -6.48 -6.13 8.61
C TYR A 82 -5.78 -5.61 9.86
N GLU A 83 -4.46 -5.76 9.88
CA GLU A 83 -3.57 -5.30 10.92
C GLU A 83 -2.81 -4.06 10.44
N ALA A 84 -2.93 -2.95 11.15
CA ALA A 84 -2.22 -1.72 10.83
C ALA A 84 -0.72 -1.88 11.08
N LEU A 85 0.10 -1.52 10.10
CA LEU A 85 1.56 -1.57 10.21
C LEU A 85 2.11 -0.31 10.89
N ASP A 86 3.11 -0.51 11.74
CA ASP A 86 3.81 0.55 12.46
C ASP A 86 4.61 1.44 11.50
N ASN A 87 4.50 2.77 11.65
CA ASN A 87 5.12 3.75 10.75
C ASN A 87 6.66 3.72 10.75
N ASP A 88 7.26 3.36 11.88
CA ASP A 88 8.72 3.41 12.09
C ASP A 88 9.38 2.08 11.73
N ALA A 89 8.59 1.00 11.62
CA ALA A 89 9.07 -0.28 11.15
C ALA A 89 9.44 -0.25 9.65
N THR A 90 10.45 -1.04 9.27
CA THR A 90 10.88 -1.19 7.87
C THR A 90 10.11 -2.31 7.17
N VAL A 91 10.05 -2.28 5.84
CA VAL A 91 9.40 -3.32 5.02
C VAL A 91 9.88 -4.72 5.41
N THR A 92 11.20 -4.91 5.50
CA THR A 92 11.78 -6.19 5.95
C THR A 92 11.63 -6.45 7.45
N GLY A 93 11.68 -5.42 8.29
CA GLY A 93 11.46 -5.55 9.73
C GLY A 93 10.07 -6.10 10.07
N LEU A 94 9.09 -5.86 9.20
CA LEU A 94 7.75 -6.43 9.30
C LEU A 94 7.64 -7.82 8.68
N GLY A 95 8.68 -8.30 7.98
CA GLY A 95 8.69 -9.59 7.29
C GLY A 95 7.96 -9.59 5.95
N LEU A 96 7.79 -8.42 5.30
CA LEU A 96 7.24 -8.36 3.94
C LEU A 96 8.27 -8.84 2.91
N ALA A 97 7.83 -9.69 2.00
CA ALA A 97 8.63 -10.27 0.93
C ALA A 97 8.23 -9.73 -0.45
N ASN A 98 8.98 -10.15 -1.47
CA ASN A 98 8.69 -9.78 -2.85
C ASN A 98 7.31 -10.34 -3.27
N LEU A 99 6.50 -9.49 -3.88
CA LEU A 99 5.11 -9.69 -4.31
C LEU A 99 4.09 -9.85 -3.17
N ASP A 100 4.46 -9.56 -1.92
CA ASP A 100 3.50 -9.50 -0.84
C ASP A 100 2.46 -8.39 -1.07
N SER A 101 1.23 -8.68 -0.67
CA SER A 101 0.14 -7.70 -0.71
C SER A 101 0.10 -6.88 0.56
N VAL A 102 0.03 -5.56 0.39
CA VAL A 102 -0.32 -4.61 1.45
C VAL A 102 -1.59 -3.87 1.07
N TYR A 103 -2.38 -3.51 2.06
CA TYR A 103 -3.71 -2.92 1.86
C TYR A 103 -3.73 -1.51 2.39
N ILE A 104 -4.44 -0.63 1.70
CA ILE A 104 -4.46 0.78 2.03
C ILE A 104 -5.85 1.18 2.53
N GLY A 105 -5.85 1.84 3.69
CA GLY A 105 -7.01 2.54 4.20
C GLY A 105 -6.78 4.05 4.14
N PHE A 106 -7.81 4.78 3.72
CA PHE A 106 -7.77 6.24 3.62
C PHE A 106 -8.57 6.91 4.75
N ARG A 107 -8.14 8.10 5.14
CA ARG A 107 -8.85 8.95 6.09
C ARG A 107 -10.00 9.67 5.39
N ARG A 108 -11.21 9.46 5.90
CA ARG A 108 -12.41 10.14 5.41
C ARG A 108 -12.40 11.63 5.80
N PRO A 109 -13.10 12.49 5.05
CA PRO A 109 -13.31 13.87 5.45
C PRO A 109 -13.92 13.96 6.86
N GLY A 110 -13.25 14.70 7.74
CA GLY A 110 -13.69 14.88 9.14
C GLY A 110 -13.39 13.73 10.09
N ALA A 111 -12.70 12.67 9.65
CA ALA A 111 -12.26 11.59 10.53
C ALA A 111 -10.89 11.87 11.15
N ASP A 112 -10.68 11.42 12.40
CA ASP A 112 -9.40 11.58 13.11
C ASP A 112 -8.33 10.59 12.63
N VAL A 113 -8.74 9.42 12.14
CA VAL A 113 -7.84 8.32 11.73
C VAL A 113 -8.25 7.70 10.39
N PRO A 114 -7.30 7.11 9.64
CA PRO A 114 -7.62 6.32 8.45
C PRO A 114 -8.57 5.16 8.75
N ALA A 115 -9.48 4.88 7.82
CA ALA A 115 -10.40 3.76 7.91
C ALA A 115 -9.70 2.42 7.62
N GLN A 116 -10.40 1.31 7.91
CA GLN A 116 -9.99 -0.02 7.44
C GLN A 116 -10.02 -0.08 5.90
N PRO A 117 -9.14 -0.88 5.27
CA PRO A 117 -9.13 -1.07 3.82
C PRO A 117 -10.48 -1.56 3.31
N VAL A 118 -10.91 -1.02 2.17
CA VAL A 118 -12.01 -1.57 1.37
C VAL A 118 -11.39 -2.09 0.09
N VAL A 119 -11.50 -3.39 -0.15
CA VAL A 119 -10.89 -4.07 -1.29
C VAL A 119 -11.94 -4.96 -1.93
N TYR A 120 -12.13 -4.81 -3.22
CA TYR A 120 -13.04 -5.65 -3.99
C TYR A 120 -12.21 -6.65 -4.77
N ILE A 121 -12.36 -7.92 -4.42
CA ILE A 121 -11.82 -9.01 -5.22
C ILE A 121 -12.85 -9.34 -6.28
N PRO A 122 -12.51 -9.26 -7.57
CA PRO A 122 -13.42 -9.74 -8.61
C PRO A 122 -13.68 -11.22 -8.36
N SER A 123 -14.94 -11.58 -8.12
CA SER A 123 -15.36 -12.98 -8.09
C SER A 123 -15.83 -13.37 -9.49
N PHE A 124 -15.56 -14.62 -9.89
CA PHE A 124 -16.00 -15.14 -11.21
C PHE A 124 -17.53 -15.12 -11.38
N ASP A 125 -18.29 -15.04 -10.29
CA ASP A 125 -19.76 -14.91 -10.32
C ASP A 125 -20.23 -13.48 -10.67
N ASP A 126 -19.41 -12.45 -10.42
CA ASP A 126 -19.76 -11.05 -10.74
C ASP A 126 -19.72 -10.76 -12.26
N GLU A 127 -19.12 -11.64 -13.07
CA GLU A 127 -18.99 -11.49 -14.53
C GLU A 127 -20.15 -12.12 -15.32
N LEU A 128 -21.16 -12.70 -14.66
CA LEU A 128 -22.31 -13.35 -15.29
C LEU A 128 -23.63 -12.54 -15.22
N GLU A 129 -23.61 -11.36 -14.60
CA GLU A 129 -24.72 -10.42 -14.60
C GLU A 129 -24.54 -9.31 -15.66
N GLU A 130 -24.56 -9.68 -16.95
CA GLU A 130 -24.90 -8.77 -18.07
C GLU A 130 -25.80 -9.46 -19.11
#